data_AF-A0A2V7GGJ3-F1
#
_entry.id   AF-A0A2V7GGJ3-F1
#
_cell.length_a   1.000
_cell.length_b   1.000
_cell.length_c   1.000
_cell.angle_alpha   90.00
_cell.angle_beta   90.00
_cell.angle_gamma   90.00
#
_symmetry.space_group_name_H-M   'P 1'
#
loop_
_entity.id
_entity.type
_entity.pdbx_description
1 polymer ?
#
loop_
_entity_poly.entity_id
_entity_poly.type
_entity_poly.pdbx_seq_one_letter_code
_entity_poly.pdbx_strand_id
1 'polypeptide(L)'
;MGAHVTEDLGAVGAGDVLGEIGDKETSEGRVHGDELYRYRPVVAPGAWPAVGSSCATIAERGADLKTRKSNSQYVFKIALARRRAVWRKIALPGGQTLDDLHRAIFHAFDRFDEHRYCFYFPKPGIRGRERLRDAVEYGQPTPGVWDAETATLDSLKLKAGQGFVYLFDFGDRWWHEVTVEQIGGVGAGDYPRLVEKHGSSPPQYREVR
;
A
#
# COMPACT_ATOMS: atom_id res chain seq x y z
N MET A 1 59.11 -17.51 18.44
CA MET A 1 58.49 -18.66 19.15
C MET A 1 57.03 -18.65 18.72
N GLY A 2 56.60 -19.43 17.72
CA GLY A 2 56.65 -20.88 17.57
C GLY A 2 55.17 -21.33 17.57
N ALA A 3 54.54 -21.54 16.40
CA ALA A 3 54.44 -22.83 15.66
C ALA A 3 53.51 -23.83 16.38
N HIS A 4 52.65 -24.65 15.77
CA HIS A 4 52.54 -25.20 14.40
C HIS A 4 51.05 -25.18 13.88
N VAL A 5 50.72 -25.17 12.57
CA VAL A 5 50.50 -26.31 11.59
C VAL A 5 49.58 -27.42 12.16
N THR A 6 48.52 -27.96 11.54
CA THR A 6 48.19 -28.49 10.17
C THR A 6 46.69 -28.30 9.83
N GLU A 7 46.20 -28.15 8.57
CA GLU A 7 45.89 -29.14 7.50
C GLU A 7 44.90 -30.26 7.95
N ASP A 8 43.97 -30.83 7.14
CA ASP A 8 43.87 -30.89 5.67
C ASP A 8 42.44 -31.15 5.09
N LEU A 9 42.35 -31.08 3.75
CA LEU A 9 41.33 -31.42 2.73
C LEU A 9 40.15 -32.40 3.00
N GLY A 10 39.11 -32.24 2.16
CA GLY A 10 38.08 -33.26 1.91
C GLY A 10 37.06 -32.87 0.82
N ALA A 11 37.36 -33.14 -0.45
CA ALA A 11 36.45 -32.89 -1.59
C ALA A 11 36.13 -34.19 -2.35
N VAL A 12 34.85 -34.42 -2.67
CA VAL A 12 34.24 -35.20 -3.78
C VAL A 12 32.70 -35.21 -3.53
N GLY A 13 31.80 -35.35 -4.50
CA GLY A 13 31.96 -35.50 -5.95
C GLY A 13 30.60 -35.33 -6.67
N ALA A 14 30.61 -35.39 -8.01
CA ALA A 14 29.42 -35.24 -8.86
C ALA A 14 28.52 -36.49 -8.87
N GLY A 15 27.28 -36.34 -9.36
CA GLY A 15 26.32 -37.43 -9.48
C GLY A 15 25.07 -37.04 -10.28
N ASP A 16 25.21 -36.95 -11.61
CA ASP A 16 24.08 -36.89 -12.54
C ASP A 16 23.28 -38.20 -12.50
N VAL A 17 21.94 -38.09 -12.54
CA VAL A 17 21.07 -39.19 -12.96
C VAL A 17 20.01 -38.64 -13.92
N LEU A 18 20.19 -38.94 -15.20
CA LEU A 18 19.20 -38.75 -16.26
C LEU A 18 18.08 -39.79 -16.14
N GLY A 19 16.85 -39.40 -16.48
CA GLY A 19 15.67 -40.27 -16.48
C GLY A 19 14.82 -40.09 -17.74
N GLU A 20 15.05 -40.96 -18.73
CA GLU A 20 14.34 -41.10 -20.01
C GLU A 20 13.53 -42.41 -20.02
N ILE A 21 12.45 -42.62 -20.78
CA ILE A 21 11.66 -41.79 -21.72
C ILE A 21 10.19 -42.31 -21.67
N GLY A 22 9.18 -41.53 -22.07
CA GLY A 22 7.79 -42.03 -22.10
C GLY A 22 6.82 -41.19 -22.94
N ASP A 23 6.54 -41.63 -24.17
CA ASP A 23 5.77 -40.91 -25.18
C ASP A 23 4.22 -41.01 -25.04
N LYS A 24 3.54 -39.94 -25.48
CA LYS A 24 2.23 -39.88 -26.18
C LYS A 24 1.01 -40.62 -25.60
N GLU A 25 -0.08 -39.88 -25.37
CA GLU A 25 -1.12 -39.78 -26.42
C GLU A 25 -2.03 -38.54 -26.29
N THR A 26 -2.69 -38.22 -27.39
CA THR A 26 -3.57 -37.06 -27.58
C THR A 26 -4.99 -37.27 -27.07
N SER A 27 -5.61 -36.23 -26.51
CA SER A 27 -7.06 -36.02 -26.65
C SER A 27 -7.40 -34.53 -26.69
N GLU A 28 -8.24 -34.15 -27.64
CA GLU A 28 -8.69 -32.76 -27.84
C GLU A 28 -9.73 -32.39 -26.78
N GLY A 29 -9.57 -31.22 -26.15
CA GLY A 29 -10.24 -30.91 -24.88
C GLY A 29 -10.66 -29.46 -24.69
N ARG A 30 -11.28 -28.83 -25.70
CA ARG A 30 -12.15 -27.64 -25.58
C ARG A 30 -11.57 -26.40 -24.89
N VAL A 31 -11.11 -25.44 -25.69
CA VAL A 31 -10.80 -24.07 -25.24
C VAL A 31 -12.00 -23.40 -24.53
N HIS A 32 -11.76 -22.96 -23.30
CA HIS A 32 -12.45 -21.80 -22.70
C HIS A 32 -11.38 -20.83 -22.24
N GLY A 33 -11.34 -19.66 -22.88
CA GLY A 33 -10.31 -18.66 -22.64
C GLY A 33 -10.75 -17.66 -21.59
N ASP A 34 -10.40 -17.92 -20.33
CA ASP A 34 -10.53 -16.92 -19.26
C ASP A 34 -9.27 -16.05 -19.25
N GLU A 35 -9.27 -15.04 -20.13
CA GLU A 35 -8.18 -14.07 -20.32
C GLU A 35 -8.12 -13.04 -19.17
N LEU A 36 -7.86 -13.52 -17.95
CA LEU A 36 -7.52 -12.70 -16.79
C LEU A 36 -5.99 -12.63 -16.65
N TYR A 37 -5.48 -11.43 -16.36
CA TYR A 37 -4.05 -11.06 -16.27
C TYR A 37 -3.27 -10.87 -17.59
N ARG A 38 -3.66 -9.85 -18.38
CA ARG A 38 -2.68 -9.07 -19.16
C ARG A 38 -2.24 -7.80 -18.43
N TYR A 39 -1.02 -7.81 -17.91
CA TYR A 39 -0.14 -6.64 -17.68
C TYR A 39 0.02 -5.90 -19.04
N ARG A 40 -0.01 -4.57 -19.23
CA ARG A 40 0.74 -3.44 -18.60
C ARG A 40 0.21 -2.11 -19.23
N PRO A 41 0.47 -0.89 -18.69
CA PRO A 41 1.78 -0.23 -18.87
C PRO A 41 2.32 0.49 -17.61
N VAL A 42 3.60 0.84 -17.63
CA VAL A 42 4.22 1.73 -16.62
C VAL A 42 3.73 3.16 -16.86
N VAL A 43 3.11 3.78 -15.87
CA VAL A 43 2.67 5.19 -15.96
C VAL A 43 3.88 6.12 -15.85
N ALA A 44 4.01 7.07 -16.79
CA ALA A 44 4.98 8.15 -16.68
C ALA A 44 4.58 9.12 -15.55
N PRO A 45 5.54 9.76 -14.86
CA PRO A 45 5.22 10.77 -13.85
C PRO A 45 4.61 12.01 -14.51
N GLY A 46 3.30 12.22 -14.34
CA GLY A 46 2.63 13.46 -14.77
C GLY A 46 1.18 13.34 -15.21
N ALA A 47 0.70 12.14 -15.59
CA ALA A 47 -0.69 11.94 -15.99
C ALA A 47 -1.21 10.57 -15.55
N TRP A 48 -2.39 10.54 -14.91
CA TRP A 48 -3.04 9.33 -14.43
C TRP A 48 -4.10 8.92 -15.48
N PRO A 49 -3.97 7.78 -16.18
CA PRO A 49 -4.99 7.31 -17.11
C PRO A 49 -6.14 6.64 -16.35
N ALA A 50 -7.37 6.83 -16.83
CA ALA A 50 -8.53 6.09 -16.37
C ALA A 50 -8.79 4.86 -17.26
N VAL A 51 -9.08 3.69 -16.66
CA VAL A 51 -10.21 2.77 -16.99
C VAL A 51 -10.03 1.38 -16.37
N GLY A 52 -11.14 0.80 -15.89
CA GLY A 52 -11.34 -0.63 -15.65
C GLY A 52 -11.17 -1.08 -14.19
N SER A 53 -12.18 -1.64 -13.50
CA SER A 53 -13.59 -1.87 -13.86
C SER A 53 -14.47 -1.88 -12.59
N SER A 54 -15.79 -1.70 -12.73
CA SER A 54 -16.78 -1.78 -11.63
C SER A 54 -16.52 -0.91 -10.38
N CYS A 55 -16.09 0.34 -10.58
CA CYS A 55 -16.30 1.42 -9.61
C CYS A 55 -16.76 2.67 -10.35
N ALA A 56 -17.75 3.38 -9.80
CA ALA A 56 -18.09 4.73 -10.25
C ALA A 56 -16.81 5.55 -10.31
N THR A 57 -16.52 6.14 -11.46
CA THR A 57 -15.20 6.67 -11.79
C THR A 57 -14.76 7.74 -10.79
N ILE A 58 -13.44 7.93 -10.66
CA ILE A 58 -12.87 9.04 -9.88
C ILE A 58 -13.39 10.40 -10.40
N ALA A 59 -13.85 10.49 -11.65
CA ALA A 59 -14.54 11.67 -12.17
C ALA A 59 -15.97 11.84 -11.63
N GLU A 60 -16.75 10.75 -11.55
CA GLU A 60 -18.15 10.77 -11.08
C GLU A 60 -18.23 11.01 -9.56
N ARG A 61 -17.39 10.36 -8.74
CA ARG A 61 -17.26 10.72 -7.30
C ARG A 61 -16.44 11.99 -7.09
N GLY A 62 -15.60 12.37 -8.06
CA GLY A 62 -14.87 13.63 -8.10
C GLY A 62 -15.77 14.87 -8.12
N ALA A 63 -17.05 14.71 -8.53
CA ALA A 63 -18.05 15.76 -8.40
C ALA A 63 -18.47 16.01 -6.94
N ASP A 64 -18.53 14.97 -6.11
CA ASP A 64 -18.85 15.08 -4.67
C ASP A 64 -17.64 15.57 -3.86
N LEU A 65 -16.43 15.08 -4.22
CA LEU A 65 -15.15 15.53 -3.67
C LEU A 65 -14.88 17.04 -3.86
N LYS A 66 -15.53 17.70 -4.82
CA LYS A 66 -15.41 19.16 -5.04
C LYS A 66 -16.09 20.03 -3.95
N THR A 67 -16.92 19.46 -3.08
CA THR A 67 -17.85 20.27 -2.26
C THR A 67 -17.39 20.54 -0.83
N ARG A 68 -16.51 19.72 -0.23
CA ARG A 68 -16.01 19.91 1.14
C ARG A 68 -14.80 20.85 1.18
N LYS A 69 -15.05 22.15 0.96
CA LYS A 69 -14.03 23.20 1.14
C LYS A 69 -13.47 23.18 2.56
N SER A 70 -12.17 22.93 2.69
CA SER A 70 -11.39 23.19 3.90
C SER A 70 -10.42 24.34 3.67
N ASN A 71 -10.09 25.06 4.75
CA ASN A 71 -8.95 25.99 4.73
C ASN A 71 -7.63 25.28 5.07
N SER A 72 -7.70 24.08 5.66
CA SER A 72 -6.56 23.23 6.01
C SER A 72 -6.11 22.33 4.85
N GLN A 73 -4.80 22.11 4.73
CA GLN A 73 -4.17 21.02 4.00
C GLN A 73 -3.27 20.23 4.96
N TYR A 74 -3.29 18.91 4.80
CA TYR A 74 -2.41 17.97 5.50
C TYR A 74 -1.36 17.42 4.53
N VAL A 75 -0.11 17.30 4.98
CA VAL A 75 0.92 16.52 4.28
C VAL A 75 1.28 15.33 5.15
N PHE A 76 1.04 14.13 4.64
CA PHE A 76 1.35 12.87 5.31
C PHE A 76 2.62 12.28 4.73
N LYS A 77 3.53 11.80 5.59
CA LYS A 77 4.60 10.87 5.22
C LYS A 77 4.14 9.45 5.55
N ILE A 78 4.09 8.59 4.54
CA ILE A 78 3.64 7.20 4.64
C ILE A 78 4.81 6.29 4.29
N ALA A 79 5.25 5.42 5.19
CA ALA A 79 6.38 4.51 4.98
C ALA A 79 5.98 3.04 5.25
N LEU A 80 6.45 2.10 4.42
CA LEU A 80 6.23 0.67 4.67
C LEU A 80 6.93 0.24 5.97
N ALA A 81 6.18 -0.32 6.92
CA ALA A 81 6.70 -0.66 8.24
C ALA A 81 7.89 -1.65 8.18
N ARG A 82 7.81 -2.64 7.28
CA ARG A 82 8.90 -3.63 7.04
C ARG A 82 9.99 -3.16 6.08
N ARG A 83 9.81 -2.04 5.39
CA ARG A 83 10.75 -1.51 4.37
C ARG A 83 10.74 0.02 4.42
N ARG A 84 11.17 0.60 5.54
CA ARG A 84 11.03 2.06 5.83
C ARG A 84 11.74 2.99 4.83
N ALA A 85 12.65 2.46 4.02
CA ALA A 85 13.25 3.17 2.88
C ALA A 85 12.28 3.35 1.69
N VAL A 86 11.13 2.68 1.67
CA VAL A 86 10.06 2.86 0.67
C VAL A 86 8.95 3.70 1.31
N TRP A 87 8.79 4.93 0.83
CA TRP A 87 7.83 5.88 1.40
C TRP A 87 7.32 6.91 0.38
N ARG A 88 6.20 7.53 0.72
CA ARG A 88 5.50 8.57 -0.07
C ARG A 88 5.20 9.76 0.82
N LYS A 89 5.26 10.98 0.29
CA LYS A 89 4.57 12.14 0.88
C LYS A 89 3.35 12.47 0.05
N ILE A 90 2.20 12.57 0.68
CA ILE A 90 0.92 12.83 0.02
C ILE A 90 0.24 14.02 0.70
N ALA A 91 -0.21 15.00 -0.10
CA ALA A 91 -0.98 16.13 0.38
C ALA A 91 -2.47 16.00 0.05
N LEU A 92 -3.33 16.32 1.01
CA LEU A 92 -4.80 16.35 0.88
C LEU A 92 -5.39 17.57 1.63
N PRO A 93 -6.36 18.29 1.06
CA PRO A 93 -7.30 19.15 1.79
C PRO A 93 -7.94 18.46 3.00
N GLY A 94 -8.10 19.20 4.08
CA GLY A 94 -8.73 18.76 5.34
C GLY A 94 -10.18 18.29 5.22
N GLY A 95 -10.89 18.71 4.17
CA GLY A 95 -12.26 18.30 3.88
C GLY A 95 -12.39 16.90 3.27
N GLN A 96 -11.29 16.33 2.76
CA GLN A 96 -11.22 14.93 2.34
C GLN A 96 -11.20 13.99 3.54
N THR A 97 -11.46 12.71 3.25
CA THR A 97 -11.73 11.63 4.20
C THR A 97 -10.53 10.71 4.40
N LEU A 98 -10.67 9.73 5.30
CA LEU A 98 -9.71 8.64 5.41
C LEU A 98 -9.81 7.67 4.22
N ASP A 99 -10.97 7.49 3.60
CA ASP A 99 -11.09 6.74 2.34
C ASP A 99 -10.32 7.41 1.20
N ASP A 100 -10.38 8.74 1.09
CA ASP A 100 -9.58 9.50 0.11
C ASP A 100 -8.08 9.33 0.35
N LEU A 101 -7.65 9.34 1.61
CA LEU A 101 -6.26 9.03 1.98
C LEU A 101 -5.90 7.58 1.65
N HIS A 102 -6.81 6.61 1.86
CA HIS A 102 -6.62 5.21 1.45
C HIS A 102 -6.38 5.10 -0.05
N ARG A 103 -7.26 5.68 -0.88
CA ARG A 103 -7.11 5.68 -2.36
C ARG A 103 -5.80 6.31 -2.80
N ALA A 104 -5.44 7.45 -2.20
CA ALA A 104 -4.18 8.12 -2.50
C ALA A 104 -2.95 7.26 -2.14
N ILE A 105 -2.97 6.55 -1.00
CA ILE A 105 -1.91 5.62 -0.61
C ILE A 105 -1.88 4.41 -1.55
N PHE A 106 -3.02 3.79 -1.85
CA PHE A 106 -3.16 2.63 -2.72
C PHE A 106 -2.48 2.87 -4.07
N HIS A 107 -2.84 3.96 -4.77
CA HIS A 107 -2.22 4.31 -6.05
C HIS A 107 -0.74 4.73 -5.89
N ALA A 108 -0.37 5.48 -4.85
CA ALA A 108 1.02 5.90 -4.66
C ALA A 108 1.98 4.73 -4.38
N PHE A 109 1.49 3.62 -3.81
CA PHE A 109 2.24 2.38 -3.60
C PHE A 109 2.02 1.34 -4.71
N ASP A 110 1.61 1.80 -5.90
CA ASP A 110 1.49 1.05 -7.15
C ASP A 110 0.64 -0.24 -6.97
N ARG A 111 -0.42 -0.17 -6.15
CA ARG A 111 -1.42 -1.24 -5.94
C ARG A 111 -2.43 -1.26 -7.08
N PHE A 112 -3.02 -2.43 -7.32
CA PHE A 112 -3.92 -2.67 -8.46
C PHE A 112 -5.14 -3.54 -8.16
N ASP A 113 -5.15 -4.27 -7.04
CA ASP A 113 -6.28 -5.13 -6.63
C ASP A 113 -6.78 -4.66 -5.25
N GLU A 114 -8.00 -4.12 -5.17
CA GLU A 114 -8.52 -3.49 -3.95
C GLU A 114 -8.91 -4.53 -2.89
N HIS A 115 -8.47 -4.30 -1.65
CA HIS A 115 -8.71 -5.17 -0.50
C HIS A 115 -9.07 -4.33 0.72
N ARG A 116 -9.61 -4.96 1.77
CA ARG A 116 -9.98 -4.28 3.02
C ARG A 116 -8.79 -3.52 3.62
N TYR A 117 -9.09 -2.37 4.23
CA TYR A 117 -8.12 -1.52 4.89
C TYR A 117 -8.63 -1.04 6.25
N CYS A 118 -7.71 -0.59 7.12
CA CYS A 118 -8.03 0.08 8.38
C CYS A 118 -6.92 1.07 8.78
N PHE A 119 -7.32 2.20 9.34
CA PHE A 119 -6.47 3.17 10.01
C PHE A 119 -6.59 3.00 11.53
N TYR A 120 -5.46 2.83 12.20
CA TYR A 120 -5.39 2.72 13.65
C TYR A 120 -4.77 3.99 14.22
N PHE A 121 -5.46 4.64 15.15
CA PHE A 121 -4.97 5.79 15.91
C PHE A 121 -4.64 5.38 17.35
N PRO A 122 -3.36 5.11 17.67
CA PRO A 122 -2.95 4.74 19.03
C PRO A 122 -3.17 5.84 20.05
N LYS A 123 -3.42 5.45 21.30
CA LYS A 123 -3.35 6.36 22.45
C LYS A 123 -1.93 6.93 22.58
N PRO A 124 -1.74 8.23 22.86
CA PRO A 124 -0.43 8.83 23.08
C PRO A 124 0.36 8.10 24.17
N GLY A 125 1.68 7.99 24.00
CA GLY A 125 2.59 7.36 24.96
C GLY A 125 2.77 5.84 24.82
N ILE A 126 1.81 5.13 24.21
CA ILE A 126 1.91 3.67 24.03
C ILE A 126 2.87 3.32 22.88
N ARG A 127 3.75 2.34 23.10
CA ARG A 127 4.78 1.88 22.15
C ARG A 127 4.63 0.39 21.86
N GLY A 128 5.37 -0.12 20.86
CA GLY A 128 5.38 -1.54 20.52
C GLY A 128 4.05 -2.02 19.88
N ARG A 129 3.78 -3.33 19.97
CA ARG A 129 2.56 -3.93 19.38
C ARG A 129 1.27 -3.53 20.12
N GLU A 130 1.38 -3.28 21.42
CA GLU A 130 0.25 -2.92 22.29
C GLU A 130 -0.47 -1.64 21.84
N ARG A 131 0.24 -0.72 21.18
CA ARG A 131 -0.32 0.54 20.66
C ARG A 131 -1.52 0.36 19.71
N LEU A 132 -1.68 -0.82 19.11
CA LEU A 132 -2.79 -1.13 18.21
C LEU A 132 -3.99 -1.79 18.92
N ARG A 133 -3.79 -2.40 20.09
CA ARG A 133 -4.84 -3.13 20.82
C ARG A 133 -6.01 -2.25 21.25
N ASP A 134 -5.66 -1.02 21.64
CA ASP A 134 -6.53 -0.01 22.23
C ASP A 134 -6.67 1.23 21.31
N ALA A 135 -6.31 1.08 20.03
CA ALA A 135 -6.38 2.15 19.05
C ALA A 135 -7.83 2.42 18.64
N VAL A 136 -8.12 3.67 18.24
CA VAL A 136 -9.37 3.95 17.53
C VAL A 136 -9.20 3.49 16.08
N GLU A 137 -10.09 2.63 15.62
CA GLU A 137 -10.07 2.03 14.28
C GLU A 137 -11.04 2.75 13.34
N TYR A 138 -10.55 3.18 12.18
CA TYR A 138 -11.36 3.70 11.07
C TYR A 138 -11.15 2.84 9.83
N GLY A 139 -12.22 2.31 9.24
CA GLY A 139 -12.16 1.44 8.06
C GLY A 139 -13.45 1.49 7.27
N GLN A 140 -13.62 0.55 6.35
CA GLN A 140 -14.85 0.42 5.57
C GLN A 140 -16.06 0.13 6.48
N PRO A 141 -17.28 0.64 6.18
CA PRO A 141 -18.46 0.52 7.02
C PRO A 141 -18.72 -0.91 7.56
N THR A 142 -18.38 -1.13 8.84
CA THR A 142 -18.46 -2.43 9.53
C THR A 142 -18.85 -2.21 10.99
N PRO A 143 -19.74 -3.03 11.59
CA PRO A 143 -20.11 -2.88 13.00
C PRO A 143 -18.89 -2.88 13.94
N GLY A 144 -18.82 -1.88 14.82
CA GLY A 144 -17.74 -1.72 15.81
C GLY A 144 -16.49 -0.97 15.33
N VAL A 145 -16.42 -0.58 14.05
CA VAL A 145 -15.34 0.22 13.45
C VAL A 145 -15.90 1.59 13.05
N TRP A 146 -15.11 2.66 13.20
CA TRP A 146 -15.51 3.97 12.71
C TRP A 146 -15.42 4.04 11.18
N ASP A 147 -16.33 4.78 10.56
CA ASP A 147 -16.40 4.86 9.10
C ASP A 147 -15.33 5.82 8.52
N ALA A 148 -14.45 5.27 7.69
CA ALA A 148 -13.41 6.01 6.98
C ALA A 148 -13.95 6.85 5.81
N GLU A 149 -15.12 6.52 5.24
CA GLU A 149 -15.76 7.25 4.14
C GLU A 149 -16.41 8.56 4.63
N THR A 150 -16.69 8.69 5.93
CA THR A 150 -17.26 9.93 6.51
C THR A 150 -16.28 10.71 7.39
N ALA A 151 -15.25 10.08 7.96
CA ALA A 151 -14.26 10.74 8.81
C ALA A 151 -13.32 11.68 8.02
N THR A 152 -13.57 12.99 8.06
CA THR A 152 -12.70 13.98 7.40
C THR A 152 -11.43 14.28 8.20
N LEU A 153 -10.35 14.64 7.52
CA LEU A 153 -9.06 14.95 8.16
C LEU A 153 -9.18 16.12 9.16
N ASP A 154 -9.99 17.14 8.84
CA ASP A 154 -10.32 18.25 9.74
C ASP A 154 -11.15 17.81 10.96
N SER A 155 -11.97 16.76 10.85
CA SER A 155 -12.75 16.21 11.99
C SER A 155 -11.88 15.47 13.00
N LEU A 156 -10.81 14.80 12.53
CA LEU A 156 -9.90 13.98 13.34
C LEU A 156 -8.99 14.79 14.28
N LYS A 157 -8.93 16.12 14.12
CA LYS A 157 -8.12 17.06 14.93
C LYS A 157 -6.65 16.64 15.05
N LEU A 158 -6.10 16.11 13.95
CA LEU A 158 -4.72 15.66 13.87
C LEU A 158 -3.73 16.81 14.13
N LYS A 159 -2.56 16.48 14.65
CA LYS A 159 -1.47 17.44 14.95
C LYS A 159 -0.24 17.15 14.10
N ALA A 160 0.52 18.18 13.74
CA ALA A 160 1.83 17.97 13.11
C ALA A 160 2.75 17.15 14.05
N GLY A 161 3.51 16.22 13.48
CA GLY A 161 4.28 15.20 14.20
C GLY A 161 3.49 14.00 14.73
N GLN A 162 2.15 13.98 14.62
CA GLN A 162 1.33 12.85 15.06
C GLN A 162 1.55 11.63 14.15
N GLY A 163 1.80 10.49 14.78
CA GLY A 163 1.91 9.19 14.11
C GLY A 163 0.65 8.35 14.27
N PHE A 164 0.27 7.64 13.21
CA PHE A 164 -0.80 6.63 13.20
C PHE A 164 -0.45 5.51 12.19
N VAL A 165 -1.28 4.48 12.08
CA VAL A 165 -0.99 3.31 11.24
C VAL A 165 -2.06 3.13 10.18
N TYR A 166 -1.65 2.71 8.99
CA TYR A 166 -2.54 2.28 7.92
C TYR A 166 -2.22 0.84 7.55
N LEU A 167 -3.22 -0.03 7.62
CA LEU A 167 -3.19 -1.41 7.18
C LEU A 167 -3.96 -1.52 5.87
N PHE A 168 -3.28 -2.02 4.83
CA PHE A 168 -3.92 -2.47 3.59
C PHE A 168 -3.82 -4.00 3.49
N ASP A 169 -4.88 -4.64 3.01
CA ASP A 169 -5.02 -6.10 2.84
C ASP A 169 -4.84 -6.86 4.17
N PHE A 170 -5.93 -7.41 4.69
CA PHE A 170 -5.90 -8.12 5.97
C PHE A 170 -5.24 -9.50 5.90
N GLY A 171 -5.03 -10.07 4.70
CA GLY A 171 -4.28 -11.30 4.49
C GLY A 171 -2.77 -11.05 4.49
N ASP A 172 -2.29 -10.32 3.47
CA ASP A 172 -0.86 -10.04 3.29
C ASP A 172 -0.30 -9.03 4.31
N ARG A 173 -1.18 -8.19 4.86
CA ARG A 173 -0.91 -7.24 5.95
C ARG A 173 0.17 -6.22 5.58
N TRP A 174 -0.16 -5.38 4.61
CA TRP A 174 0.64 -4.23 4.19
C TRP A 174 0.52 -3.10 5.23
N TRP A 175 1.32 -3.21 6.28
CA TRP A 175 1.45 -2.20 7.33
C TRP A 175 2.27 -0.98 6.87
N HIS A 176 1.71 0.20 7.06
CA HIS A 176 2.33 1.49 6.82
C HIS A 176 2.34 2.32 8.10
N GLU A 177 3.48 2.92 8.43
CA GLU A 177 3.57 3.99 9.42
C GLU A 177 3.21 5.30 8.72
N VAL A 178 2.20 6.01 9.23
CA VAL A 178 1.79 7.34 8.75
C VAL A 178 2.22 8.38 9.77
N THR A 179 2.74 9.51 9.30
CA THR A 179 3.09 10.67 10.12
C THR A 179 2.55 11.92 9.47
N VAL A 180 1.84 12.75 10.23
CA VAL A 180 1.42 14.08 9.79
C VAL A 180 2.65 14.99 9.79
N GLU A 181 3.26 15.19 8.63
CA GLU A 181 4.50 15.98 8.51
C GLU A 181 4.20 17.48 8.60
N GLN A 182 3.11 17.94 7.99
CA GLN A 182 2.71 19.35 7.97
C GLN A 182 1.19 19.50 8.01
N ILE A 183 0.73 20.60 8.61
CA ILE A 183 -0.65 21.11 8.52
C ILE A 183 -0.53 22.60 8.22
N GLY A 184 -1.25 23.10 7.21
CA GLY A 184 -1.18 24.50 6.78
C GLY A 184 -2.38 24.90 5.93
N GLY A 185 -2.29 26.05 5.26
CA GLY A 185 -3.31 26.49 4.31
C GLY A 185 -3.38 25.59 3.06
N VAL A 186 -4.57 25.47 2.44
CA VAL A 186 -4.70 24.80 1.14
C VAL A 186 -3.93 25.55 0.05
N GLY A 187 -2.97 24.86 -0.57
CA GLY A 187 -2.23 25.37 -1.73
C GLY A 187 -3.04 25.30 -3.03
N ALA A 188 -2.55 25.98 -4.07
CA ALA A 188 -3.14 25.91 -5.41
C ALA A 188 -2.83 24.56 -6.11
N GLY A 189 -3.68 24.20 -7.07
CA GLY A 189 -3.55 23.01 -7.91
C GLY A 189 -4.36 21.80 -7.42
N ASP A 190 -4.24 20.68 -8.13
CA ASP A 190 -5.07 19.50 -7.89
C ASP A 190 -4.60 18.63 -6.70
N TYR A 191 -5.53 17.78 -6.24
CA TYR A 191 -5.40 16.85 -5.13
C TYR A 191 -6.13 15.53 -5.42
N PRO A 192 -5.75 14.40 -4.78
CA PRO A 192 -4.61 14.24 -3.88
C PRO A 192 -3.27 14.39 -4.62
N ARG A 193 -2.25 14.93 -3.94
CA ARG A 193 -0.94 15.22 -4.56
C ARG A 193 0.15 14.34 -3.98
N LEU A 194 0.78 13.53 -4.82
CA LEU A 194 2.06 12.87 -4.48
C LEU A 194 3.17 13.94 -4.50
N VAL A 195 3.54 14.42 -3.32
CA VAL A 195 4.57 15.46 -3.12
C VAL A 195 5.97 14.88 -3.33
N GLU A 196 6.22 13.65 -2.88
CA GLU A 196 7.54 13.03 -2.91
C GLU A 196 7.42 11.49 -2.91
N LYS A 197 8.27 10.80 -3.68
CA LYS A 197 8.31 9.32 -3.79
C LYS A 197 9.75 8.85 -3.61
N HIS A 198 9.99 7.96 -2.65
CA HIS A 198 11.29 7.35 -2.42
C HIS A 198 11.19 5.82 -2.39
N GLY A 199 12.04 5.14 -3.14
CA GLY A 199 12.05 3.68 -3.27
C GLY A 199 10.89 3.11 -4.09
N SER A 200 11.18 2.10 -4.92
CA SER A 200 10.18 1.36 -5.69
C SER A 200 9.20 0.64 -4.77
N SER A 201 7.92 0.60 -5.15
CA SER A 201 6.94 -0.21 -4.45
C SER A 201 7.29 -1.70 -4.62
N PRO A 202 7.20 -2.53 -3.57
CA PRO A 202 7.23 -3.97 -3.75
C PRO A 202 5.98 -4.43 -4.52
N PRO A 203 6.06 -5.54 -5.27
CA PRO A 203 4.87 -6.18 -5.86
C PRO A 203 3.76 -6.39 -4.83
N GLN A 204 2.50 -6.28 -5.27
CA GLN A 204 1.35 -6.45 -4.38
C GLN A 204 1.25 -7.89 -3.86
N TYR A 205 1.39 -8.86 -4.76
CA TYR A 205 1.46 -10.29 -4.42
C TYR A 205 2.86 -10.84 -4.70
N ARG A 206 3.20 -11.94 -4.03
CA ARG A 206 4.38 -12.72 -4.41
C ARG A 206 4.10 -13.43 -5.73
N GLU A 207 5.11 -13.50 -6.59
CA GLU A 207 5.10 -14.46 -7.70
C GLU A 207 5.00 -15.86 -7.11
N VAL A 208 3.94 -16.59 -7.48
CA VAL A 208 3.82 -18.01 -7.21
C VAL A 208 4.76 -18.71 -8.20
N ARG A 209 5.63 -19.57 -7.67
CA ARG A 209 6.52 -20.44 -8.46
C ARG A 209 5.99 -21.87 -8.40
#